data_AF-A0A4V1T2G9-F1
#
_entry.id   AF-A0A4V1T2G9-F1
#
_cell.length_a   1.000
_cell.length_b   1.000
_cell.length_c   1.000
_cell.angle_alpha   90.00
_cell.angle_beta   90.00
_cell.angle_gamma   90.00
#
_symmetry.space_group_name_H-M   'P 1'
#
loop_
_entity.id
_entity.type
_entity.pdbx_description
1 polymer ?
#
loop_
_entity_poly.entity_id
_entity_poly.type
_entity_poly.pdbx_seq_one_letter_code
_entity_poly.pdbx_strand_id
1 'polypeptide(L)' 'MIRVASGLRMVLAAFALAAFAFFLLGPLVNLALWSVAERWYTPYKLPVVYGTRYWEQVFRPTGD' A
#
# COMPACT_ATOMS: atom_id res chain seq x y z
N MET A 1 -23.02 -31.40 -5.97
CA MET A 1 -22.62 -31.02 -4.60
C MET A 1 -21.11 -30.82 -4.44
N ILE A 2 -20.24 -31.76 -4.88
CA ILE A 2 -18.77 -31.69 -4.73
C ILE A 2 -18.13 -30.44 -5.39
N ARG A 3 -18.56 -30.06 -6.62
CA ARG A 3 -18.02 -28.87 -7.32
C ARG A 3 -18.37 -27.54 -6.62
N VAL A 4 -19.54 -27.46 -5.98
CA VAL A 4 -20.00 -26.26 -5.26
C VAL A 4 -19.20 -26.08 -3.96
N ALA A 5 -18.97 -27.17 -3.22
CA ALA A 5 -18.12 -27.16 -2.01
C ALA A 5 -16.67 -26.77 -2.35
N SER A 6 -16.14 -27.25 -3.48
CA SER A 6 -14.81 -26.85 -3.97
C SER A 6 -14.75 -25.37 -4.37
N GLY A 7 -15.79 -24.84 -5.01
CA GLY A 7 -15.87 -23.43 -5.39
C GLY A 7 -15.89 -22.51 -4.16
N LEU A 8 -16.73 -22.83 -3.17
CA LEU A 8 -16.80 -22.06 -1.91
C LEU A 8 -15.45 -22.06 -1.18
N ARG A 9 -14.78 -23.22 -1.07
CA ARG A 9 -13.45 -23.31 -0.46
C ARG A 9 -12.42 -22.44 -1.19
N MET A 10 -12.43 -22.43 -2.52
CA MET A 10 -11.51 -21.61 -3.31
C MET A 10 -11.75 -20.11 -3.09
N VAL A 11 -13.01 -19.69 -3.07
CA VAL A 11 -13.38 -18.30 -2.80
C VAL A 11 -12.93 -17.88 -1.40
N LEU A 12 -13.20 -18.69 -0.38
CA LEU A 12 -12.77 -18.41 1.00
C LEU A 12 -11.25 -18.34 1.11
N ALA A 13 -10.53 -19.25 0.47
CA ALA A 13 -9.07 -19.23 0.46
C ALA A 13 -8.52 -17.97 -0.22
N ALA A 14 -9.10 -17.56 -1.35
CA ALA A 14 -8.72 -16.34 -2.05
C ALA A 14 -8.97 -15.09 -1.19
N PHE A 15 -10.13 -15.00 -0.53
CA PHE A 15 -10.43 -13.91 0.40
C PHE A 15 -9.49 -13.88 1.60
N ALA A 16 -9.20 -15.04 2.20
CA ALA A 16 -8.27 -15.13 3.33
C ALA A 16 -6.85 -14.68 2.91
N LEU A 17 -6.38 -15.11 1.73
CA LEU A 17 -5.09 -14.70 1.20
C LEU A 17 -5.05 -13.21 0.87
N ALA A 18 -6.12 -12.67 0.26
CA ALA A 18 -6.22 -11.25 -0.05
C ALA A 18 -6.24 -10.39 1.22
N ALA A 19 -6.96 -10.82 2.25
CA ALA A 19 -6.96 -10.16 3.56
C ALA A 19 -5.58 -10.19 4.19
N PHE A 20 -4.93 -11.36 4.23
CA PHE A 20 -3.57 -11.50 4.74
C PHE A 20 -2.58 -10.59 4.01
N ALA A 21 -2.63 -10.58 2.67
CA ALA A 21 -1.81 -9.72 1.84
C ALA A 21 -2.11 -8.23 2.10
N PHE A 22 -3.37 -7.84 2.26
CA PHE A 22 -3.76 -6.47 2.59
C PHE A 22 -3.22 -6.03 3.96
N PHE A 23 -3.28 -6.89 4.98
CA PHE A 23 -2.75 -6.57 6.30
C PHE A 23 -1.22 -6.42 6.30
N LEU A 24 -0.52 -7.20 5.48
CA LEU A 24 0.93 -7.12 5.37
C LEU A 24 1.39 -5.95 4.48
N LEU A 25 0.81 -5.84 3.28
CA LEU A 25 1.25 -4.90 2.24
C LEU A 25 0.54 -3.55 2.34
N GLY A 26 -0.68 -3.48 2.86
CA GLY A 26 -1.45 -2.24 2.97
C GLY A 26 -0.71 -1.12 3.72
N PRO A 27 -0.17 -1.39 4.93
CA PRO A 27 0.65 -0.41 5.65
C PRO A 27 1.91 -0.01 4.87
N LEU A 28 2.56 -0.96 4.19
CA LEU A 28 3.77 -0.69 3.38
C LEU A 28 3.46 0.19 2.16
N VAL A 29 2.37 -0.09 1.45
CA VAL A 29 1.89 0.73 0.34
C VAL A 29 1.49 2.12 0.84
N ASN A 30 0.85 2.21 2.02
CA ASN A 30 0.54 3.49 2.64
C ASN A 30 1.81 4.29 2.96
N LEU A 31 2.84 3.67 3.54
CA LEU A 31 4.13 4.32 3.79
C LEU A 31 4.81 4.74 2.48
N ALA A 32 4.79 3.89 1.46
CA ALA A 32 5.33 4.22 0.13
C ALA A 32 4.61 5.42 -0.48
N LEU A 33 3.28 5.48 -0.37
CA LEU A 33 2.49 6.63 -0.83
C LEU A 33 2.85 7.90 -0.07
N TRP A 34 2.98 7.82 1.26
CA TRP A 34 3.42 8.96 2.09
C TRP A 34 4.85 9.42 1.76
N SER A 35 5.74 8.50 1.38
CA SER A 35 7.14 8.83 1.05
C SER A 35 7.29 9.77 -0.15
N VAL A 36 6.27 9.85 -1.01
CA VAL A 36 6.24 10.73 -2.19
C VAL A 36 5.20 11.85 -2.07
N ALA A 37 4.42 11.87 -0.98
CA ALA A 37 3.35 12.84 -0.76
C ALA A 37 3.89 14.16 -0.22
N GLU A 38 4.30 15.08 -1.10
CA GLU A 38 4.81 16.39 -0.68
C GLU A 38 3.71 17.32 -0.16
N ARG A 39 2.49 17.22 -0.72
CA ARG A 39 1.31 17.93 -0.19
C ARG A 39 0.10 17.02 -0.18
N TRP A 40 -0.46 16.83 1.01
CA TRP A 40 -1.69 16.09 1.20
C TRP A 40 -2.50 16.74 2.33
N TYR A 41 -3.49 17.54 1.94
CA TYR A 41 -4.38 18.22 2.87
C TYR A 41 -5.83 17.79 2.60
N THR A 42 -6.66 17.94 3.62
CA THR A 42 -8.10 17.67 3.50
C THR A 42 -8.69 18.62 2.44
N PRO A 43 -9.67 18.19 1.62
CA PRO A 43 -10.43 16.94 1.68
C PRO A 43 -9.94 15.82 0.72
N TYR A 44 -8.74 15.93 0.16
CA TYR A 44 -8.30 15.02 -0.91
C TYR A 44 -7.95 13.62 -0.38
N LYS A 45 -8.44 12.59 -1.07
CA LYS A 45 -8.20 11.17 -0.74
C LYS A 45 -6.80 10.68 -1.13
N LEU A 46 -6.06 11.46 -1.91
CA LEU A 46 -4.71 11.18 -2.40
C LEU A 46 -3.88 12.46 -2.33
N PRO A 47 -2.54 12.35 -2.38
CA PRO A 47 -1.66 13.51 -2.45
C PRO A 47 -2.07 14.46 -3.59
N VAL A 48 -2.09 15.75 -3.26
CA VAL A 48 -2.30 16.83 -4.22
C VAL A 48 -1.03 17.08 -5.03
N VAL A 49 0.13 16.86 -4.40
CA VAL A 49 1.45 16.92 -5.05
C VAL A 49 2.28 15.71 -4.68
N TYR A 50 2.83 15.09 -5.72
CA TYR A 50 3.81 14.02 -5.64
C TYR A 50 5.20 14.56 -5.96
N GLY A 51 6.22 14.07 -5.29
CA GLY A 51 7.61 14.43 -5.59
C GLY A 51 8.63 13.64 -4.78
N THR A 52 9.91 14.00 -4.97
CA THR A 52 11.07 13.28 -4.45
C THR A 52 11.85 14.06 -3.39
N ARG A 53 11.36 15.22 -2.93
CA ARG A 53 12.10 16.08 -2.01
C ARG A 53 12.61 15.35 -0.76
N TYR A 54 11.84 14.42 -0.20
CA TYR A 54 12.25 13.61 0.95
C TYR A 54 13.40 12.66 0.59
N TRP A 55 13.35 12.05 -0.59
CA TRP A 55 14.38 11.15 -1.09
C TRP A 55 15.68 11.90 -1.41
N GLU A 56 15.59 13.12 -1.95
CA GLU A 56 16.76 13.99 -2.14
C GLU A 56 17.48 14.28 -0.82
N GLN A 57 16.73 14.41 0.28
CA GLN A 57 17.31 14.56 1.61
C GLN A 57 17.95 13.26 2.10
N VAL A 58 17.30 12.10 1.92
CA VAL A 58 17.81 10.77 2.31
C VAL A 58 19.09 10.41 1.55
N PHE A 59 19.14 10.72 0.26
CA PHE A 59 20.27 10.42 -0.61
C PHE A 59 21.23 11.60 -0.78
N ARG A 60 21.08 12.66 0.01
CA ARG A 60 21.99 13.80 -0.06
C ARG A 60 23.40 13.30 0.27
N PRO A 61 24.41 13.58 -0.56
CA PRO A 61 25.79 13.16 -0.31
C PRO A 61 26.42 14.11 0.72
N THR A 62 25.86 14.14 1.92
CA THR A 62 26.43 14.85 3.06
C THR A 62 26.73 13.78 4.09
N GLY A 63 28.00 13.35 4.13
CA GLY A 63 28.53 12.70 5.31
C GLY A 63 28.84 13.79 6.32
N ASP A 64 28.28 13.70 7.52
CA ASP A 64 29.16 13.84 8.66
C ASP A 64 30.05 12.59 8.72
#